data_AF-A0A0F9D0Z1-F1
#
_entry.id   AF-A0A0F9D0Z1-F1
#
_cell.length_a   1.000
_cell.length_b   1.000
_cell.length_c   1.000
_cell.angle_alpha   90.00
_cell.angle_beta   90.00
_cell.angle_gamma   90.00
#
_symmetry.space_group_name_H-M   'P 1'
#
loop_
_entity.id
_entity.type
_entity.pdbx_description
1 polymer ?
#
loop_
_entity_poly.entity_id
_entity_poly.type
_entity_poly.pdbx_seq_one_letter_code
_entity_poly.pdbx_strand_id
1 'polypeptide(L)'
;MTAAKQWAIQSIRAELTTTGTGGDRQIVVEIQDDSGDVVSQYIAGAVQAASITRIYHFSSSAADLESFRDPNWLSTPLPLLLLPPAYVIRVYDNNAVDAAADDLVVQLLLIERESFSA
;
A
#
# COMPACT_ATOMS: atom_id res chain seq x y z
N MET A 1 7.83 -19.91 -26.42
CA MET A 1 6.88 -19.17 -25.58
C MET A 1 7.67 -18.61 -24.41
N THR A 2 7.69 -17.30 -24.24
CA THR A 2 8.32 -16.67 -23.07
C THR A 2 7.27 -16.67 -21.96
N ALA A 3 7.57 -17.32 -20.83
CA ALA A 3 6.65 -17.30 -19.69
C ALA A 3 6.50 -15.85 -19.20
N ALA A 4 5.26 -15.40 -19.00
CA ALA A 4 5.00 -14.08 -18.44
C ALA A 4 4.87 -14.21 -16.93
N LYS A 5 5.49 -13.31 -16.17
CA LYS A 5 5.49 -13.38 -14.70
C LYS A 5 4.24 -12.72 -14.14
N GLN A 6 3.63 -13.38 -13.17
CA GLN A 6 2.55 -12.85 -12.34
C GLN A 6 3.02 -12.71 -10.89
N TRP A 7 2.44 -11.76 -10.17
CA TRP A 7 2.84 -11.46 -8.79
C TRP A 7 1.65 -11.62 -7.86
N ALA A 8 1.77 -12.49 -6.85
CA ALA A 8 0.78 -12.56 -5.79
C ALA A 8 1.23 -11.72 -4.60
N ILE A 9 0.43 -10.74 -4.20
CA ILE A 9 0.74 -9.88 -3.05
C ILE A 9 0.42 -10.63 -1.77
N GLN A 10 1.42 -10.79 -0.88
CA GLN A 10 1.22 -11.36 0.45
C GLN A 10 1.02 -10.27 1.50
N SER A 11 1.88 -9.25 1.47
CA SER A 11 1.73 -8.08 2.31
C SER A 11 2.44 -6.85 1.75
N ILE A 12 1.97 -5.68 2.18
CA ILE A 12 2.60 -4.39 1.95
C ILE A 12 2.78 -3.73 3.32
N ARG A 13 4.00 -3.32 3.63
CA ARG A 13 4.32 -2.46 4.77
C ARG A 13 4.67 -1.09 4.24
N ALA A 14 4.01 -0.05 4.75
CA ALA A 14 4.36 1.32 4.48
C ALA A 14 4.68 2.04 5.80
N GLU A 15 5.76 2.79 5.82
CA GLU A 15 6.16 3.63 6.94
C GLU A 15 6.15 5.08 6.47
N LEU A 16 5.29 5.89 7.08
CA LEU A 16 5.17 7.30 6.77
C LEU A 16 5.67 8.12 7.96
N THR A 17 6.79 8.82 7.75
CA THR A 17 7.32 9.81 8.67
C THR A 17 6.93 11.20 8.18
N THR A 18 6.18 11.91 9.02
CA THR A 18 5.58 13.20 8.65
C THR A 18 6.30 14.37 9.30
N THR A 19 6.34 15.50 8.61
CA THR A 19 6.94 16.75 9.10
C THR A 19 5.98 17.54 10.00
N GLY A 20 6.40 18.73 10.43
CA GLY A 20 5.59 19.69 11.20
C GLY A 20 4.39 20.28 10.45
N THR A 21 4.29 20.08 9.13
CA THR A 21 3.22 20.64 8.33
C THR A 21 1.89 19.97 8.68
N GLY A 22 1.00 20.75 9.30
CA GLY A 22 -0.33 20.29 9.71
C GLY A 22 -1.19 19.87 8.53
N GLY A 23 -1.89 18.76 8.68
CA GLY A 23 -2.80 18.23 7.67
C GLY A 23 -3.04 16.73 7.88
N ASP A 24 -4.21 16.28 7.45
CA ASP A 24 -4.65 14.89 7.52
C ASP A 24 -3.91 14.08 6.46
N ARG A 25 -3.26 12.99 6.87
CA ARG A 25 -2.54 12.08 5.96
C ARG A 25 -3.08 10.68 6.07
N GLN A 26 -3.26 10.02 4.94
CA GLN A 26 -3.83 8.69 4.93
C GLN A 26 -3.22 7.88 3.80
N ILE A 27 -2.60 6.75 4.18
CA ILE A 27 -1.99 5.86 3.20
C ILE A 27 -3.06 5.12 2.40
N VAL A 28 -2.87 5.10 1.09
CA VAL A 28 -3.68 4.40 0.11
C VAL A 28 -2.80 3.45 -0.69
N VAL A 29 -3.31 2.25 -0.95
CA VAL A 29 -2.76 1.27 -1.89
C VAL A 29 -3.70 1.18 -3.09
N GLU A 30 -3.18 1.41 -4.28
CA GLU A 30 -3.89 1.22 -5.54
C GLU A 30 -3.24 0.11 -6.36
N ILE A 31 -4.09 -0.60 -7.09
CA ILE A 31 -3.69 -1.49 -8.16
C ILE A 31 -4.17 -0.86 -9.47
N GLN A 32 -3.24 -0.63 -10.38
CA GLN A 32 -3.49 -0.05 -11.68
C GLN A 32 -3.18 -1.07 -12.78
N ASP A 33 -3.95 -1.05 -13.86
CA ASP A 33 -3.64 -1.85 -15.04
C ASP A 33 -2.53 -1.21 -15.90
N ASP A 34 -2.26 -1.80 -17.07
CA ASP A 34 -1.20 -1.34 -17.98
C ASP A 34 -1.51 0.00 -18.65
N SER A 35 -2.78 0.42 -18.64
CA SER A 35 -3.27 1.69 -19.17
C SER A 35 -3.27 2.79 -18.09
N GLY A 36 -2.98 2.44 -16.84
CA GLY A 36 -2.97 3.34 -15.70
C GLY A 36 -4.33 3.50 -15.03
N ASP A 37 -5.32 2.69 -15.41
CA ASP A 37 -6.65 2.73 -14.80
C ASP A 37 -6.63 2.05 -13.43
N VAL A 38 -7.26 2.68 -12.43
CA VAL A 38 -7.33 2.12 -11.07
C VAL A 38 -8.35 0.99 -11.03
N VAL A 39 -7.86 -0.25 -10.90
CA VAL A 39 -8.69 -1.48 -10.83
C VAL A 39 -9.14 -1.76 -9.40
N SER A 40 -8.36 -1.38 -8.39
CA SER A 40 -8.70 -1.56 -6.98
C SER A 40 -7.97 -0.54 -6.12
N GLN A 41 -8.61 -0.15 -5.01
CA GLN A 41 -8.08 0.82 -4.05
C GLN A 41 -8.37 0.33 -2.61
N TYR A 42 -7.37 0.45 -1.75
CA TYR A 42 -7.44 0.08 -0.33
C TYR A 42 -6.92 1.25 0.50
N ILE A 43 -7.73 1.74 1.42
CA ILE A 43 -7.46 2.95 2.20
C ILE A 43 -7.21 2.53 3.65
N ALA A 44 -6.14 3.06 4.25
CA ALA A 44 -5.86 2.88 5.67
C ALA A 44 -7.03 3.36 6.54
N GLY A 45 -7.44 2.60 7.56
CA GLY A 45 -8.61 2.91 8.37
C GLY A 45 -8.51 4.15 9.28
N ALA A 46 -7.34 4.79 9.36
CA ALA A 46 -7.11 5.95 10.21
C ALA A 46 -6.23 7.01 9.52
N VAL A 47 -6.51 8.27 9.84
CA VAL A 47 -5.71 9.42 9.45
C VAL A 47 -4.57 9.63 10.45
N GLN A 48 -3.38 9.92 9.93
CA GLN A 48 -2.20 10.27 10.70
C GLN A 48 -2.04 11.80 10.80
N ALA A 49 -1.73 12.26 12.01
CA ALA A 49 -1.35 13.65 12.27
C ALA A 49 0.10 13.94 11.83
N ALA A 50 0.47 15.22 11.83
CA ALA A 50 1.83 15.69 11.57
C ALA A 50 2.84 15.27 12.66
N SER A 51 4.14 15.35 12.35
CA SER A 51 5.28 15.16 13.27
C SER A 51 5.40 13.79 13.93
N ILE A 52 4.77 12.77 13.36
CA ILE A 52 4.82 11.40 13.84
C ILE A 52 5.21 10.44 12.73
N THR A 53 5.75 9.30 13.11
CA THR A 53 5.97 8.14 12.24
C THR A 53 4.93 7.07 12.54
N ARG A 54 4.23 6.60 11.51
CA ARG A 54 3.30 5.46 11.63
C ARG A 54 3.64 4.36 10.63
N ILE A 55 3.24 3.15 10.99
CA ILE A 55 3.42 1.93 10.21
C ILE A 55 2.03 1.45 9.78
N TYR A 56 1.87 1.23 8.49
CA TYR A 56 0.68 0.70 7.86
C TYR A 56 0.99 -0.68 7.32
N HIS A 57 0.13 -1.64 7.63
CA HIS A 57 0.30 -3.02 7.21
C HIS A 57 -0.94 -3.53 6.48
N PHE A 58 -0.77 -3.83 5.21
CA PHE A 58 -1.82 -4.39 4.36
C PHE A 58 -1.52 -5.87 4.12
N SER A 59 -2.44 -6.76 4.48
CA SER A 59 -2.31 -8.21 4.19
C SER A 59 -3.65 -8.91 4.19
N SER A 60 -3.72 -10.11 3.60
CA SER A 60 -4.95 -10.91 3.52
C SER A 60 -5.45 -11.44 4.86
N SER A 61 -4.57 -11.51 5.85
CA SER A 61 -4.86 -11.94 7.23
C SER A 61 -4.91 -10.78 8.23
N ALA A 62 -4.75 -9.53 7.77
CA ALA A 62 -4.79 -8.38 8.65
C ALA A 62 -6.19 -8.18 9.23
N ALA A 63 -6.24 -7.80 10.51
CA ALA A 63 -7.44 -7.21 11.07
C ALA A 63 -7.66 -5.83 10.47
N ASP A 64 -8.91 -5.44 10.28
CA ASP A 64 -9.26 -4.07 9.89
C ASP A 64 -9.25 -3.18 11.13
N LEU A 65 -8.29 -2.28 11.24
CA LEU A 65 -8.15 -1.35 12.36
C LEU A 65 -8.59 0.05 11.92
N GLU A 66 -9.51 0.62 12.68
CA GLU A 66 -9.98 2.01 12.52
C GLU A 66 -9.16 3.01 13.35
N SER A 67 -8.16 2.55 14.10
CA SER A 67 -7.28 3.39 14.90
C SER A 67 -5.89 2.77 15.07
N PHE A 68 -4.87 3.63 15.19
CA PHE A 68 -3.51 3.17 15.45
C PHE A 68 -3.42 2.47 16.79
N ARG A 69 -2.88 1.26 16.79
CA ARG A 69 -2.60 0.50 17.99
C ARG A 69 -1.20 0.82 18.50
N ASP A 70 -1.12 1.03 19.81
CA ASP A 70 0.07 1.47 20.54
C ASP A 70 1.28 0.55 20.25
N PRO A 71 2.45 1.08 19.84
CA PRO A 71 2.74 2.50 19.65
C PRO A 71 2.30 3.10 18.31
N ASN A 72 2.49 2.44 17.18
CA ASN A 72 2.49 3.14 15.88
C ASN A 72 1.92 2.35 14.69
N TRP A 73 1.20 1.25 14.92
CA TRP A 73 0.82 0.37 13.82
C TRP A 73 -0.68 0.42 13.52
N LEU A 74 -1.01 0.33 12.24
CA LEU A 74 -2.36 0.19 11.71
C LEU A 74 -2.35 -0.97 10.72
N SER A 75 -3.44 -1.71 10.65
CA SER A 75 -3.61 -2.72 9.61
C SER A 75 -4.93 -2.61 8.90
N THR A 76 -4.88 -3.01 7.63
CA THR A 76 -6.02 -2.99 6.72
C THR A 76 -6.01 -4.29 5.92
N PRO A 77 -7.13 -5.01 5.82
CA PRO A 77 -7.20 -6.23 5.03
C PRO A 77 -6.96 -5.92 3.54
N LEU A 78 -6.09 -6.71 2.92
CA LEU A 78 -5.84 -6.69 1.48
C LEU A 78 -6.17 -8.08 0.92
N PRO A 79 -7.17 -8.24 0.05
CA PRO A 79 -7.52 -9.54 -0.49
C PRO A 79 -6.33 -10.17 -1.22
N LEU A 80 -6.38 -11.49 -1.42
CA LEU A 80 -5.37 -12.17 -2.21
C LEU A 80 -5.49 -11.73 -3.67
N LEU A 81 -4.52 -10.94 -4.14
CA LEU A 81 -4.47 -10.42 -5.50
C LEU A 81 -3.36 -11.10 -6.27
N LEU A 82 -3.68 -11.58 -7.48
CA LEU A 82 -2.73 -12.05 -8.47
C LEU A 82 -2.65 -11.03 -9.58
N LEU A 83 -1.54 -10.29 -9.63
CA LEU A 83 -1.33 -9.23 -10.59
C LEU A 83 -0.81 -9.80 -11.93
N PRO A 84 -1.49 -9.51 -13.05
CA PRO A 84 -0.96 -9.76 -14.38
C PRO A 84 0.35 -8.99 -14.65
N PRO A 85 1.09 -9.37 -15.70
CA PRO A 85 2.19 -8.54 -16.19
C PRO A 85 1.73 -7.11 -16.46
N ALA A 86 2.64 -6.15 -16.29
CA ALA A 86 2.44 -4.71 -16.51
C ALA A 86 1.47 -3.99 -15.55
N TYR A 87 0.80 -4.69 -14.63
CA TYR A 87 0.05 -4.03 -13.56
C TYR A 87 1.00 -3.32 -12.58
N VAL A 88 0.53 -2.21 -12.02
CA VAL A 88 1.29 -1.36 -11.10
C VAL A 88 0.66 -1.37 -9.72
N ILE A 89 1.48 -1.53 -8.68
CA ILE A 89 1.10 -1.26 -7.30
C ILE A 89 1.56 0.15 -6.96
N ARG A 90 0.63 1.01 -6.55
CA ARG A 90 0.94 2.37 -6.09
C ARG A 90 0.60 2.50 -4.62
N VAL A 91 1.53 3.01 -3.83
CA VAL A 91 1.33 3.31 -2.40
C VAL A 91 1.65 4.77 -2.18
N TYR A 92 0.71 5.53 -1.60
CA TYR A 92 0.86 6.98 -1.48
C TYR A 92 0.03 7.55 -0.32
N ASP A 93 0.41 8.74 0.16
CA ASP A 93 -0.45 9.58 1.00
C ASP A 93 -1.45 10.34 0.13
N ASN A 94 -2.75 10.16 0.38
CA ASN A 94 -3.81 10.68 -0.48
C ASN A 94 -3.89 12.21 -0.57
N ASN A 95 -3.48 12.89 0.50
CA ASN A 95 -3.53 14.35 0.57
C ASN A 95 -2.17 14.98 0.22
N ALA A 96 -1.10 14.18 0.18
CA ALA A 96 0.25 14.59 -0.17
C ALA A 96 0.70 15.87 0.57
N VAL A 97 0.37 15.95 1.86
CA VAL A 97 0.36 17.22 2.63
C VAL A 97 1.70 17.94 2.59
N ASP A 98 2.80 17.22 2.69
CA ASP A 98 4.15 17.76 2.53
C ASP A 98 5.03 16.78 1.74
N ALA A 99 4.60 16.44 0.52
CA ALA A 99 5.25 15.41 -0.29
C ALA A 99 6.74 15.63 -0.58
N ALA A 100 7.24 16.86 -0.44
CA ALA A 100 8.66 17.16 -0.63
C ALA A 100 9.52 16.88 0.62
N ALA A 101 8.91 16.78 1.80
CA ALA A 101 9.61 16.65 3.07
C ALA A 101 9.17 15.45 3.93
N ASP A 102 7.95 14.93 3.73
CA ASP A 102 7.49 13.67 4.30
C ASP A 102 8.29 12.50 3.66
N ASP A 103 8.58 11.47 4.45
CA ASP A 103 9.29 10.27 3.99
C ASP A 103 8.38 9.05 4.01
N LEU A 104 8.23 8.39 2.86
CA LEU A 104 7.42 7.19 2.68
C LEU A 104 8.29 6.01 2.24
N VAL A 105 8.50 5.07 3.15
CA VAL A 105 9.23 3.84 2.87
C VAL A 105 8.24 2.70 2.68
N VAL A 106 8.31 2.02 1.52
CA VAL A 106 7.42 0.91 1.17
C VAL A 106 8.21 -0.38 1.04
N GLN A 107 7.75 -1.44 1.70
CA GLN A 107 8.25 -2.80 1.54
C GLN A 107 7.12 -3.74 1.13
N LEU A 108 7.41 -4.65 0.19
CA LEU A 108 6.44 -5.64 -0.27
C LEU A 108 6.97 -7.05 -0.04
N LEU A 109 6.08 -7.94 0.39
CA LEU A 109 6.29 -9.38 0.33
C LEU A 109 5.44 -9.94 -0.81
N LEU A 110 6.10 -10.45 -1.83
CA LEU A 110 5.48 -10.96 -3.06
C LEU A 110 5.87 -12.41 -3.31
N ILE A 111 4.99 -13.15 -3.96
CA ILE A 111 5.28 -14.45 -4.55
C ILE A 111 5.28 -14.30 -6.07
N GLU A 112 6.41 -14.61 -6.70
CA GLU A 112 6.52 -14.72 -8.16
C GLU A 112 5.86 -16.02 -8.63
N ARG A 113 5.07 -15.94 -9.70
CA ARG A 113 4.45 -17.11 -10.36
C ARG A 113 4.68 -17.03 -11.85
N GLU A 114 5.02 -18.17 -12.45
CA GLU A 114 5.02 -18.31 -13.90
C GLU A 114 3.58 -18.40 -14.41
N SER A 115 3.23 -17.59 -15.42
CA SER A 115 1.97 -17.76 -16.14
C SER A 115 2.20 -18.58 -17.40
N PHE A 116 1.30 -19.55 -17.60
CA PHE A 116 1.23 -20.34 -18.82
C PHE A 116 0.01 -19.87 -19.60
N SER A 117 0.24 -19.22 -20.75
CA SER A 117 -0.81 -19.04 -21.75
C SER A 117 -1.02 -20.37 -22.46
N ALA A 118 -2.21 -20.95 -22.36
CA ALA A 118 -2.61 -22.15 -23.11
C ALA A 118 -2.68 -21.86 -24.63
#